data_AF-A0A8B6XCZ0-F1
#
_entry.id   AF-A0A8B6XCZ0-F1
#
_cell.length_a   1.000
_cell.length_b   1.000
_cell.length_c   1.000
_cell.angle_alpha   90.00
_cell.angle_beta   90.00
_cell.angle_gamma   90.00
#
_symmetry.space_group_name_H-M   'P 1'
#
loop_
_entity.id
_entity.type
_entity.pdbx_description
1 polymer ?
#
loop_
_entity_poly.entity_id
_entity_poly.type
_entity_poly.pdbx_seq_one_letter_code
_entity_poly.pdbx_strand_id
1 'polypeptide(L)'
;MIYDDIKALVAENNRSKEFSDEFVICLIWKETNFNSEARNSKTSATGLMQMTIGAVDMVNKNTPAGVHFEHAEMTDAAKAIQCGTYYLDIAKNRLGGVDVSFGTGKGYTKSITVCEDCLKNDSEHPMVALHKIHM
;
A
#
# COMPACT_ATOMS: atom_id res chain seq x y z
N MET A 1 -10.87 4.12 -8.56
CA MET A 1 -11.89 3.74 -7.56
C MET A 1 -12.22 4.96 -6.70
N ILE A 2 -13.35 4.98 -6.00
CA ILE A 2 -13.65 6.06 -5.04
C ILE A 2 -13.16 5.70 -3.63
N TYR A 3 -13.10 6.68 -2.73
CA TYR A 3 -12.60 6.50 -1.36
C TYR A 3 -13.33 5.39 -0.60
N ASP A 4 -14.66 5.37 -0.65
CA ASP A 4 -15.46 4.39 0.08
C ASP A 4 -15.19 2.95 -0.38
N ASP A 5 -15.01 2.73 -1.69
CA ASP A 5 -14.64 1.42 -2.23
C ASP A 5 -13.28 0.95 -1.69
N ILE A 6 -12.29 1.86 -1.67
CA ILE A 6 -10.95 1.56 -1.18
C ILE A 6 -10.96 1.32 0.32
N LYS A 7 -11.72 2.10 1.08
CA LYS A 7 -11.87 1.91 2.52
C LYS A 7 -12.43 0.52 2.84
N ALA A 8 -13.50 0.10 2.15
CA ALA A 8 -14.08 -1.23 2.32
C ALA A 8 -13.07 -2.33 1.94
N LEU A 9 -12.42 -2.20 0.78
CA LEU A 9 -11.42 -3.17 0.33
C LEU A 9 -10.25 -3.31 1.30
N VAL A 10 -9.72 -2.18 1.81
CA VAL A 10 -8.61 -2.20 2.76
C VAL A 10 -9.03 -2.87 4.06
N ALA A 11 -10.21 -2.54 4.61
CA ALA A 11 -10.70 -3.16 5.84
C ALA A 11 -10.82 -4.69 5.73
N GLU A 12 -11.22 -5.21 4.57
CA GLU A 12 -11.35 -6.66 4.33
C GLU A 12 -10.00 -7.36 4.04
N ASN A 13 -9.05 -6.64 3.46
CA ASN A 13 -7.86 -7.22 2.83
C ASN A 13 -6.54 -6.80 3.45
N ASN A 14 -6.52 -5.86 4.41
CA ASN A 14 -5.32 -5.53 5.15
C ASN A 14 -4.85 -6.77 5.93
N ARG A 15 -3.60 -7.18 5.67
CA ARG A 15 -2.93 -8.30 6.37
C ARG A 15 -1.77 -7.83 7.22
N SER A 16 -1.51 -6.52 7.25
CA SER A 16 -0.47 -5.95 8.11
C SER A 16 -0.88 -6.08 9.57
N LYS A 17 0.10 -6.37 10.42
CA LYS A 17 -0.05 -6.35 11.89
C LYS A 17 0.36 -5.02 12.49
N GLU A 18 0.95 -4.13 11.70
CA GLU A 18 1.62 -2.92 12.19
C GLU A 18 1.07 -1.64 11.58
N PHE A 19 0.48 -1.71 10.39
CA PHE A 19 -0.03 -0.57 9.65
C PHE A 19 -1.56 -0.57 9.65
N SER A 20 -2.14 0.56 10.01
CA SER A 20 -3.59 0.78 10.04
C SER A 20 -4.19 0.79 8.64
N ASP A 21 -5.51 0.65 8.56
CA ASP A 21 -6.25 0.80 7.31
C ASP A 21 -6.05 2.20 6.73
N GLU A 22 -6.07 3.26 7.57
CA GLU A 22 -5.84 4.63 7.12
C GLU A 22 -4.45 4.82 6.51
N PHE A 23 -3.42 4.21 7.09
CA PHE A 23 -2.07 4.23 6.52
C PHE A 23 -2.06 3.60 5.13
N VAL A 24 -2.67 2.43 4.98
CA VAL A 24 -2.74 1.70 3.70
C VAL A 24 -3.52 2.51 2.67
N ILE A 25 -4.65 3.12 3.03
CA ILE A 25 -5.43 3.99 2.15
C ILE A 25 -4.59 5.18 1.68
N CYS A 26 -3.91 5.87 2.59
CA CYS A 26 -3.01 6.99 2.26
C CYS A 26 -1.87 6.56 1.33
N LEU A 27 -1.27 5.38 1.57
CA LEU A 27 -0.23 4.82 0.71
C LEU A 27 -0.77 4.55 -0.71
N ILE A 28 -1.92 3.88 -0.85
CA ILE A 28 -2.51 3.61 -2.17
C ILE A 28 -2.79 4.92 -2.92
N TRP A 29 -3.33 5.93 -2.22
CA TRP A 29 -3.56 7.24 -2.82
C TRP A 29 -2.26 7.88 -3.32
N LYS A 30 -1.21 7.83 -2.50
CA LYS A 30 0.11 8.36 -2.85
C LYS A 30 0.67 7.69 -4.10
N GLU A 31 0.55 6.38 -4.20
CA GLU A 31 1.11 5.56 -5.28
C GLU A 31 0.33 5.68 -6.59
N THR A 32 -1.01 5.64 -6.52
CA THR A 32 -1.82 5.40 -7.73
C THR A 32 -3.09 6.24 -7.84
N ASN A 33 -3.38 7.10 -6.86
CA ASN A 33 -4.65 7.84 -6.83
C ASN A 33 -5.87 6.90 -6.94
N PHE A 34 -5.79 5.75 -6.24
CA PHE A 34 -6.80 4.67 -6.26
C PHE A 34 -7.03 4.00 -7.63
N ASN A 35 -5.98 3.91 -8.46
CA ASN A 35 -6.04 3.21 -9.74
C ASN A 35 -5.47 1.78 -9.62
N SER A 36 -6.34 0.77 -9.61
CA SER A 36 -5.94 -0.64 -9.52
C SER A 36 -5.22 -1.14 -10.76
N GLU A 37 -5.40 -0.49 -11.90
CA GLU A 37 -4.75 -0.85 -13.16
C GLU A 37 -3.44 -0.09 -13.40
N ALA A 38 -2.99 0.69 -12.41
CA ALA A 38 -1.77 1.49 -12.53
C ALA A 38 -0.55 0.60 -12.76
N ARG A 39 0.24 0.95 -13.78
CA ARG A 39 1.51 0.29 -14.12
C ARG A 39 2.59 1.34 -14.28
N ASN A 40 3.74 1.12 -13.65
CA ASN A 40 4.89 1.98 -13.83
C ASN A 40 5.57 1.67 -15.17
N SER A 41 5.92 2.69 -15.94
CA SER A 41 6.57 2.51 -17.26
C SER A 41 8.07 2.16 -17.19
N LYS A 42 8.69 2.32 -16.02
CA LYS A 42 10.13 2.14 -15.80
C LYS A 42 10.47 0.92 -14.93
N THR A 43 9.50 0.37 -14.22
CA THR A 43 9.68 -0.76 -13.30
C THR A 43 8.53 -1.76 -13.47
N SER A 44 8.59 -2.90 -12.77
CA SER A 44 7.47 -3.86 -12.73
C SER A 44 6.36 -3.47 -11.76
N ALA A 45 6.42 -2.31 -11.12
CA ALA A 45 5.40 -1.86 -10.17
C ALA A 45 4.00 -1.83 -10.80
N THR A 46 3.07 -2.55 -10.20
CA THR A 46 1.72 -2.78 -10.72
C THR A 46 0.69 -2.73 -9.58
N GLY A 47 -0.49 -2.21 -9.86
CA GLY A 47 -1.61 -2.27 -8.91
C GLY A 47 -1.70 -1.11 -7.94
N LEU A 48 -2.73 -1.17 -7.10
CA LEU A 48 -3.02 -0.16 -6.06
C LEU A 48 -1.81 0.18 -5.18
N MET A 49 -1.01 -0.83 -4.83
CA MET A 49 0.17 -0.69 -3.99
C MET A 49 1.49 -0.78 -4.78
N GLN A 50 1.46 -0.63 -6.11
CA GLN A 50 2.65 -0.59 -6.97
C GLN A 50 3.64 -1.75 -6.74
N MET A 51 3.10 -2.96 -6.60
CA MET A 51 3.86 -4.17 -6.29
C MET A 51 4.76 -4.56 -7.47
N THR A 52 6.06 -4.70 -7.20
CA THR A 52 7.05 -5.20 -8.16
C THR A 52 7.16 -6.71 -8.10
N ILE A 53 7.69 -7.35 -9.16
CA ILE A 53 7.98 -8.80 -9.17
C ILE A 53 8.84 -9.19 -7.95
N GLY A 54 9.90 -8.42 -7.66
CA GLY A 54 10.78 -8.69 -6.53
C GLY A 54 10.09 -8.57 -5.16
N ALA A 55 9.14 -7.63 -5.02
CA ALA A 55 8.35 -7.50 -3.79
C ALA A 55 7.40 -8.70 -3.61
N VAL A 56 6.74 -9.14 -4.69
CA VAL A 56 5.89 -10.35 -4.68
C VAL A 56 6.70 -11.59 -4.30
N ASP A 57 7.88 -11.77 -4.91
CA ASP A 57 8.79 -12.87 -4.57
C ASP A 57 9.23 -12.82 -3.10
N MET A 58 9.45 -11.62 -2.57
CA MET A 58 9.79 -11.44 -1.17
C MET A 58 8.64 -11.86 -0.26
N VAL A 59 7.40 -11.46 -0.58
CA VAL A 59 6.20 -11.90 0.17
C VAL A 59 6.11 -13.41 0.15
N ASN A 60 6.14 -14.03 -1.03
CA ASN A 60 6.01 -15.49 -1.19
C ASN A 60 7.09 -16.29 -0.43
N LYS A 61 8.30 -15.73 -0.25
CA LYS A 61 9.38 -16.35 0.55
C LYS A 61 9.20 -16.21 2.06
N ASN A 62 8.37 -15.27 2.51
CA ASN A 62 8.30 -14.86 3.92
C ASN A 62 6.89 -14.97 4.53
N THR A 63 5.87 -15.33 3.75
CA THR A 63 4.50 -15.57 4.24
C THR A 63 4.26 -17.04 4.63
N PRO A 64 3.23 -17.32 5.47
CA PRO A 64 2.88 -18.69 5.87
C PRO A 64 2.56 -19.61 4.68
N ALA A 65 2.72 -20.92 4.89
CA ALA A 65 2.35 -21.93 3.91
C ALA A 65 0.87 -21.78 3.50
N GLY A 66 0.60 -21.84 2.20
CA GLY A 66 -0.74 -21.65 1.62
C GLY A 66 -1.06 -20.22 1.18
N VAL A 67 -0.19 -19.24 1.46
CA VAL A 67 -0.26 -17.89 0.90
C VAL A 67 0.71 -17.79 -0.27
N HIS A 68 0.19 -17.52 -1.46
CA HIS A 68 0.98 -17.31 -2.66
C HIS A 68 0.31 -16.28 -3.56
N PHE A 69 1.11 -15.40 -4.15
CA PHE A 69 0.65 -14.36 -5.07
C PHE A 69 1.44 -14.42 -6.38
N GLU A 70 0.75 -14.20 -7.49
CA GLU A 70 1.37 -14.02 -8.80
C GLU A 70 1.44 -12.54 -9.15
N HIS A 71 2.56 -12.05 -9.71
CA HIS A 71 2.68 -10.64 -10.06
C HIS A 71 1.64 -10.17 -11.08
N ALA A 72 1.24 -11.06 -12.00
CA ALA A 72 0.19 -10.80 -12.97
C ALA A 72 -1.18 -10.48 -12.33
N GLU A 73 -1.38 -10.86 -11.07
CA GLU A 73 -2.61 -10.64 -10.32
C GLU A 73 -2.61 -9.32 -9.56
N MET A 74 -1.54 -8.52 -9.61
CA MET A 74 -1.48 -7.27 -8.84
C MET A 74 -2.41 -6.17 -9.36
N THR A 75 -3.08 -6.36 -10.50
CA THR A 75 -4.22 -5.51 -10.89
C THR A 75 -5.52 -5.88 -10.17
N ASP A 76 -5.62 -7.08 -9.58
CA ASP A 76 -6.68 -7.41 -8.64
C ASP A 76 -6.46 -6.62 -7.35
N ALA A 77 -7.41 -5.74 -7.04
CA ALA A 77 -7.31 -4.82 -5.91
C ALA A 77 -7.12 -5.52 -4.57
N ALA A 78 -7.86 -6.62 -4.33
CA ALA A 78 -7.79 -7.36 -3.09
C ALA A 78 -6.43 -8.05 -2.93
N LYS A 79 -5.95 -8.72 -3.98
CA LYS A 79 -4.63 -9.36 -3.97
C LYS A 79 -3.49 -8.36 -3.83
N ALA A 80 -3.60 -7.20 -4.50
CA ALA A 80 -2.62 -6.12 -4.37
C ALA A 80 -2.52 -5.61 -2.92
N ILE A 81 -3.66 -5.41 -2.25
CA ILE A 81 -3.71 -4.98 -0.84
C ILE A 81 -3.13 -6.05 0.07
N GLN A 82 -3.54 -7.31 -0.07
CA GLN A 82 -3.04 -8.41 0.76
C GLN A 82 -1.52 -8.57 0.60
N CYS A 83 -1.03 -8.64 -0.64
CA CYS A 83 0.39 -8.78 -0.94
C CYS A 83 1.20 -7.57 -0.45
N GLY A 84 0.73 -6.36 -0.75
CA GLY A 84 1.42 -5.13 -0.36
C GLY A 84 1.49 -4.94 1.16
N THR A 85 0.45 -5.32 1.91
CA THR A 85 0.45 -5.22 3.37
C THR A 85 1.34 -6.25 4.04
N TYR A 86 1.46 -7.47 3.50
CA TYR A 86 2.53 -8.38 3.91
C TYR A 86 3.91 -7.82 3.63
N TYR A 87 4.10 -7.22 2.45
CA TYR A 87 5.38 -6.63 2.09
C TYR A 87 5.75 -5.44 2.99
N LEU A 88 4.79 -4.62 3.43
CA LEU A 88 5.03 -3.53 4.39
C LEU A 88 5.62 -4.05 5.70
N ASP A 89 5.03 -5.11 6.27
CA ASP A 89 5.53 -5.72 7.51
C ASP A 89 6.94 -6.30 7.31
N ILE A 90 7.18 -6.96 6.18
CA ILE A 90 8.51 -7.49 5.83
C ILE A 90 9.51 -6.34 5.67
N ALA A 91 9.14 -5.27 4.97
CA ALA A 91 10.01 -4.12 4.72
C ALA A 91 10.44 -3.46 6.03
N LYS A 92 9.48 -3.23 6.93
CA LYS A 92 9.73 -2.66 8.26
C LYS A 92 10.66 -3.53 9.08
N ASN A 93 10.43 -4.84 9.11
CA ASN A 93 11.14 -5.75 10.02
C ASN A 93 12.45 -6.32 9.47
N ARG A 94 12.64 -6.36 8.14
CA ARG A 94 13.72 -7.12 7.50
C ARG A 94 14.52 -6.36 6.45
N LEU A 95 14.01 -5.26 5.91
CA LEU A 95 14.62 -4.56 4.77
C LEU A 95 15.07 -3.12 5.07
N GLY A 96 15.25 -2.80 6.36
CA GLY A 96 15.74 -1.48 6.79
C GLY A 96 14.68 -0.38 6.83
N GLY A 97 13.40 -0.73 6.67
CA GLY A 97 12.26 0.18 6.82
C GLY A 97 11.51 0.48 5.51
N VAL A 98 10.24 0.88 5.65
CA VAL A 98 9.34 1.19 4.53
C VAL A 98 9.87 2.33 3.64
N ASP A 99 10.53 3.32 4.23
CA ASP A 99 11.17 4.43 3.50
C ASP A 99 12.20 3.96 2.47
N VAL A 100 12.88 2.84 2.74
CA VAL A 100 13.93 2.28 1.87
C VAL A 100 13.36 1.30 0.86
N SER A 101 12.35 0.52 1.24
CA SER A 101 11.92 -0.66 0.45
C SER A 101 10.63 -0.47 -0.35
N PHE A 102 9.83 0.55 -0.02
CA PHE A 102 8.58 0.89 -0.72
C PHE A 102 8.68 2.29 -1.36
N GLY A 103 9.36 3.21 -0.68
CA GLY A 103 9.45 4.60 -1.08
C GLY A 103 10.54 4.92 -2.09
N THR A 104 10.53 6.17 -2.56
CA THR A 104 11.58 6.78 -3.38
C THR A 104 12.76 7.34 -2.55
N GLY A 105 12.81 7.02 -1.25
CA GLY A 105 13.89 7.42 -0.35
C GLY A 105 13.43 7.93 1.02
N LYS A 106 14.39 8.48 1.78
CA LYS A 106 14.20 8.92 3.17
C LYS A 106 13.07 9.95 3.30
N GLY A 107 12.14 9.71 4.22
CA GLY A 107 11.00 10.59 4.50
C GLY A 107 9.76 10.30 3.65
N TYR A 108 9.79 9.25 2.82
CA TYR A 108 8.63 8.83 2.02
C TYR A 108 7.38 8.58 2.87
N THR A 109 7.52 7.94 4.03
CA THR A 109 6.40 7.65 4.95
C THR A 109 5.89 8.87 5.69
N LYS A 110 6.64 9.98 5.75
CA LYS A 110 6.25 11.16 6.55
C LYS A 110 4.89 11.73 6.12
N SER A 111 4.67 11.93 4.82
CA SER A 111 3.39 12.45 4.35
C SER A 111 2.26 11.42 4.46
N ILE A 112 2.58 10.13 4.44
CA ILE A 112 1.60 9.05 4.67
C ILE A 112 1.14 9.07 6.13
N THR A 113 2.03 9.17 7.10
CA THR A 113 1.66 9.25 8.53
C THR A 113 0.87 10.51 8.84
N VAL A 114 1.22 11.67 8.25
CA VAL A 114 0.41 12.89 8.39
C VAL A 114 -1.00 12.71 7.81
N CYS A 115 -1.12 12.02 6.68
CA CYS A 115 -2.41 11.68 6.08
C CYS A 115 -3.20 10.70 6.96
N GLU A 116 -2.53 9.67 7.50
CA GLU A 116 -3.11 8.69 8.42
C GLU A 116 -3.70 9.38 9.66
N ASP A 117 -2.93 10.26 10.30
CA ASP A 117 -3.38 11.02 11.46
C ASP A 117 -4.58 11.92 11.10
N CYS A 118 -4.57 12.53 9.91
CA CYS A 118 -5.68 13.34 9.45
C CYS A 118 -6.96 12.50 9.23
N LEU A 119 -6.85 11.31 8.61
CA LEU A 119 -7.99 10.42 8.38
C LEU A 119 -8.58 9.88 9.69
N LYS A 120 -7.74 9.60 10.70
CA LYS A 120 -8.19 9.14 12.01
C LYS A 120 -8.91 10.23 12.81
N ASN A 121 -8.58 11.50 12.60
CA ASN A 121 -9.14 12.63 13.34
C ASN A 121 -10.30 13.33 12.61
N ASP A 122 -10.43 13.20 11.29
CA ASP A 122 -11.51 13.79 10.49
C ASP A 122 -11.94 12.83 9.37
N SER A 123 -12.82 11.89 9.73
CA SER A 123 -13.36 10.91 8.80
C SER A 123 -14.46 11.49 7.89
N GLU A 124 -14.95 12.70 8.14
CA GLU A 124 -15.99 13.35 7.33
C GLU A 124 -15.41 13.99 6.06
N HIS A 125 -14.12 14.35 6.08
CA HIS A 125 -13.45 15.02 4.95
C HIS A 125 -12.20 14.27 4.46
N PRO A 126 -12.31 12.98 4.08
CA PRO A 126 -11.15 12.15 3.75
C PRO A 126 -10.32 12.70 2.58
N MET A 127 -10.96 13.35 1.61
CA MET A 127 -10.27 13.94 0.46
C MET A 127 -9.36 15.11 0.84
N VAL A 128 -9.65 15.82 1.92
CA VAL A 128 -8.78 16.89 2.44
C VAL A 128 -7.48 16.30 2.98
N ALA A 129 -7.55 15.16 3.67
CA ALA A 129 -6.37 14.43 4.13
C ALA A 129 -5.53 13.92 2.95
N LEU A 130 -6.19 13.26 1.99
CA LEU A 130 -5.52 12.60 0.86
C LEU A 130 -4.80 13.60 -0.05
N HIS A 131 -5.41 14.75 -0.37
CA HIS A 131 -4.76 15.75 -1.22
C HIS A 131 -3.53 16.41 -0.58
N LYS A 132 -3.42 16.43 0.76
CA LYS A 132 -2.23 16.96 1.44
C LYS A 132 -0.99 16.09 1.26
N ILE A 133 -1.14 14.84 0.81
CA ILE A 133 -0.01 13.91 0.72
C ILE A 133 0.99 14.27 -0.40
N HIS A 134 0.51 14.97 -1.42
CA HIS A 134 1.25 15.36 -2.63
C HIS A 134 1.66 16.85 -2.63
N MET A 135 1.36 17.57 -1.55
CA MET A 135 1.81 18.95 -1.31
C MET A 135 3.22 18.98 -0.71
#